data_AF-A0A962E8T5-F1
#
_entry.id   AF-A0A962E8T5-F1
#
_cell.length_a   1.000
_cell.length_b   1.000
_cell.length_c   1.000
_cell.angle_alpha   90.00
_cell.angle_beta   90.00
_cell.angle_gamma   90.00
#
_symmetry.space_group_name_H-M   'P 1'
#
loop_
_entity.id
_entity.type
_entity.pdbx_description
1 polymer ?
#
loop_
_entity_poly.entity_id
_entity_poly.type
_entity_poly.pdbx_seq_one_letter_code
_entity_poly.pdbx_strand_id
1 'polypeptide(L)'
;MAEIRNYTMNFGPQHPAAHGVLRLVLELDGESVVRADPHVGLLHRGTEKLAESKPYNQSIGYMDRLDYMSMMCNEHAYVRAIERLLGIEP
;
A
#
# COMPACT_ATOMS: atom_id res chain seq x y z
N MET A 1 19.02 -38.00 -11.50
CA MET A 1 18.63 -36.79 -10.75
C MET A 1 17.15 -36.58 -10.99
N ALA A 2 16.35 -36.35 -9.94
CA ALA A 2 14.94 -36.02 -10.12
C ALA A 2 14.86 -34.65 -10.81
N GLU A 3 14.08 -34.54 -11.89
CA GLU A 3 13.74 -33.24 -12.47
C GLU A 3 12.96 -32.43 -11.43
N ILE A 4 13.58 -31.37 -10.90
CA ILE A 4 12.90 -30.43 -10.02
C ILE A 4 12.00 -29.58 -10.91
N ARG A 5 10.67 -29.75 -10.76
CA ARG A 5 9.68 -28.89 -11.40
C ARG A 5 9.44 -27.67 -10.52
N ASN A 6 9.49 -26.48 -11.12
CA ASN A 6 9.09 -25.25 -10.45
C ASN A 6 7.67 -25.41 -9.89
N TYR A 7 7.50 -25.12 -8.60
CA TYR A 7 6.20 -25.17 -7.95
C TYR A 7 5.71 -23.77 -7.62
N THR A 8 4.41 -23.55 -7.81
CA THR A 8 3.76 -22.28 -7.48
C THR A 8 3.14 -22.35 -6.09
N MET A 9 3.49 -21.41 -5.22
CA MET A 9 2.96 -21.29 -3.86
C MET A 9 2.19 -19.99 -3.71
N ASN A 10 1.02 -20.05 -3.08
CA ASN A 10 0.23 -18.87 -2.74
C ASN A 10 0.46 -18.53 -1.26
N PHE A 11 1.12 -17.42 -0.99
CA PHE A 11 1.38 -16.89 0.33
C PHE A 11 0.40 -15.76 0.65
N GLY A 12 -0.28 -15.84 1.79
CA GLY A 12 -1.31 -14.88 2.19
C GLY A 12 -2.72 -15.20 1.68
N PRO A 13 -3.69 -14.27 1.79
CA PRO A 13 -3.54 -12.90 2.29
C PRO A 13 -3.49 -12.78 3.83
N GLN A 14 -3.85 -13.84 4.57
CA GLN A 14 -4.00 -13.83 6.03
C GLN A 14 -2.72 -14.23 6.79
N HIS A 15 -1.61 -14.46 6.09
CA HIS A 15 -0.39 -14.98 6.72
C HIS A 15 0.21 -13.94 7.69
N PRO A 16 0.61 -14.30 8.94
CA PRO A 16 1.10 -13.32 9.93
C PRO A 16 2.27 -12.47 9.45
N ALA A 17 3.19 -13.05 8.69
CA ALA A 17 4.34 -12.35 8.13
C ALA A 17 4.01 -11.38 6.97
N ALA A 18 2.75 -11.30 6.53
CA ALA A 18 2.31 -10.34 5.51
C ALA A 18 2.16 -8.91 6.06
N HIS A 19 2.15 -8.71 7.38
CA HIS A 19 2.00 -7.42 8.05
C HIS A 19 0.86 -6.55 7.47
N GLY A 20 -0.33 -7.14 7.33
CA GLY A 20 -1.48 -6.51 6.68
C GLY A 20 -2.16 -7.50 5.75
N VAL A 21 -2.57 -7.03 4.56
CA VAL A 21 -3.21 -7.86 3.53
C VAL A 21 -2.37 -7.86 2.26
N LEU A 22 -1.62 -8.94 2.06
CA LEU A 22 -0.78 -9.13 0.89
C LEU A 22 -0.89 -10.58 0.42
N ARG A 23 -1.21 -10.77 -0.85
CA ARG A 23 -1.15 -12.07 -1.51
C ARG A 23 0.08 -12.10 -2.43
N LEU A 24 0.95 -13.08 -2.25
CA LEU A 24 2.12 -13.31 -3.10
C LEU A 24 1.97 -14.67 -3.78
N VAL A 25 2.00 -14.67 -5.12
CA VAL A 25 2.13 -15.91 -5.89
C VAL A 25 3.62 -16.09 -6.20
N LEU A 26 4.25 -17.07 -5.56
CA LEU A 26 5.68 -17.35 -5.65
C LEU A 26 5.90 -18.55 -6.56
N GLU A 27 6.86 -18.47 -7.49
CA GLU A 27 7.43 -19.63 -8.17
C GLU A 27 8.78 -19.95 -7.56
N LEU A 28 8.91 -21.20 -7.12
CA LEU A 28 10.04 -21.67 -6.33
C LEU A 28 10.74 -22.80 -7.08
N ASP A 29 12.08 -22.74 -7.10
CA ASP A 29 12.97 -23.83 -7.46
C ASP A 29 13.68 -24.29 -6.18
N GLY A 30 13.15 -25.36 -5.58
CA GLY A 30 13.51 -25.75 -4.21
C GLY A 30 13.21 -24.62 -3.22
N GLU A 31 14.23 -24.12 -2.53
CA GLU A 31 14.13 -23.02 -1.56
C GLU A 31 14.38 -21.64 -2.19
N SER A 32 14.75 -21.58 -3.46
CA SER A 32 15.06 -20.31 -4.15
C SER A 32 13.81 -19.74 -4.83
N VAL A 33 13.54 -18.45 -4.60
CA VAL A 33 12.46 -17.73 -5.30
C VAL A 33 12.94 -17.35 -6.71
N VAL A 34 12.26 -17.86 -7.72
CA VAL A 34 12.55 -17.56 -9.14
C VAL A 34 11.67 -16.42 -9.64
N ARG A 35 10.40 -16.39 -9.20
CA ARG A 35 9.46 -15.29 -9.50
C ARG A 35 8.55 -15.01 -8.31
N ALA A 36 8.22 -13.74 -8.11
CA ALA A 36 7.17 -13.32 -7.19
C ALA A 36 6.19 -12.41 -7.93
N ASP A 37 4.90 -12.70 -7.81
CA ASP A 37 3.80 -11.90 -8.35
C ASP A 37 2.96 -11.36 -7.17
N PRO A 38 3.17 -10.10 -6.75
CA PRO A 38 2.44 -9.50 -5.64
C PRO A 38 1.06 -8.98 -6.07
N HIS A 39 0.02 -9.62 -5.53
CA HIS A 39 -1.37 -9.23 -5.74
C HIS A 39 -1.76 -8.23 -4.65
N VAL A 40 -1.71 -6.94 -5.00
CA VAL A 40 -2.11 -5.81 -4.14
C VAL A 40 -3.54 -5.36 -4.42
N GLY A 41 -4.05 -4.42 -3.63
CA GLY A 41 -5.38 -3.83 -3.82
C GLY A 41 -6.47 -4.40 -2.88
N LEU A 42 -6.15 -5.39 -2.05
CA LEU A 42 -7.07 -5.92 -1.03
C LEU A 42 -7.44 -4.89 0.05
N LEU A 43 -6.64 -3.82 0.20
CA LEU A 43 -6.94 -2.65 1.03
C LEU A 43 -7.14 -1.37 0.19
N HIS A 44 -7.44 -1.49 -1.10
CA HIS A 44 -7.79 -0.33 -1.90
C HIS A 44 -9.17 0.19 -1.49
N ARG A 45 -9.25 1.48 -1.13
CA ARG A 45 -10.46 2.12 -0.60
C ARG A 45 -10.96 3.29 -1.45
N GLY A 46 -10.38 3.54 -2.62
CA GLY A 46 -10.74 4.67 -3.48
C GLY A 46 -10.55 6.04 -2.81
N THR A 47 -9.55 6.18 -1.93
CA THR A 47 -9.33 7.40 -1.12
C THR A 47 -9.16 8.65 -1.99
N GLU A 48 -8.42 8.55 -3.10
CA GLU A 48 -8.26 9.64 -4.06
C GLU A 48 -9.59 10.10 -4.65
N LYS A 49 -10.48 9.14 -4.99
CA LYS A 49 -11.78 9.43 -5.56
C LYS A 49 -12.71 10.11 -4.55
N LEU A 50 -12.64 9.70 -3.29
CA LEU A 50 -13.40 10.33 -2.20
C LEU A 50 -12.92 11.77 -1.96
N ALA A 51 -11.61 12.02 -2.07
CA ALA A 51 -11.03 13.35 -1.88
C ALA A 51 -11.47 14.35 -2.96
N GLU A 52 -11.71 13.92 -4.21
CA GLU A 52 -12.22 14.79 -5.28
C GLU A 52 -13.56 15.47 -4.94
N SER A 53 -14.41 14.78 -4.16
CA SER A 53 -15.77 15.24 -3.84
C SER A 53 -15.84 16.13 -2.60
N LYS A 54 -14.73 16.26 -1.86
CA LYS A 54 -14.71 16.86 -0.52
C LYS A 54 -13.88 18.13 -0.51
N PRO A 55 -14.29 19.14 0.30
CA PRO A 55 -13.44 20.28 0.59
C PRO A 55 -12.08 19.84 1.14
N TYR A 56 -11.01 20.56 0.79
CA TYR A 56 -9.63 20.19 1.12
C TYR A 56 -9.40 19.90 2.61
N ASN A 57 -10.03 20.67 3.51
CA ASN A 57 -9.93 20.49 4.96
C ASN A 57 -10.59 19.20 5.47
N GLN A 58 -11.65 18.71 4.83
CA GLN A 58 -12.28 17.43 5.17
C GLN A 58 -11.45 16.23 4.70
N SER A 59 -10.52 16.45 3.76
CA SER A 59 -9.66 15.40 3.23
C SER A 59 -8.40 15.14 4.07
N ILE A 60 -8.08 16.01 5.04
CA ILE A 60 -6.91 15.86 5.91
C ILE A 60 -6.92 14.51 6.63
N GLY A 61 -8.05 14.14 7.26
CA GLY A 61 -8.16 12.87 7.99
C GLY A 61 -8.14 11.60 7.10
N TYR A 62 -8.17 11.73 5.76
CA TYR A 62 -7.87 10.59 4.88
C TYR A 62 -6.36 10.33 4.78
N MET A 63 -5.53 11.36 4.92
CA MET A 63 -4.07 11.27 4.79
C MET A 63 -3.47 10.45 5.95
N ASP A 64 -3.99 10.63 7.16
CA ASP A 64 -3.69 9.78 8.33
C ASP A 64 -3.87 8.28 8.09
N ARG A 65 -4.81 7.92 7.21
CA ARG A 65 -5.20 6.52 6.98
C ARG A 65 -4.42 5.87 5.85
N LEU A 66 -3.56 6.59 5.15
CA LEU A 66 -2.74 6.06 4.06
C LEU A 66 -1.55 5.27 4.63
N ASP A 67 -0.64 5.94 5.32
CA ASP A 67 0.33 5.30 6.22
C ASP A 67 -0.11 5.50 7.66
N TYR A 68 -0.71 4.45 8.21
CA TYR A 68 -1.28 4.43 9.57
C TYR A 68 -0.21 4.35 10.67
N MET A 69 1.08 4.32 10.35
CA MET A 69 2.16 4.41 11.34
C MET A 69 2.72 5.83 11.47
N SER A 70 2.60 6.65 10.42
CA SER A 70 3.20 8.00 10.34
C SER A 70 2.17 9.09 10.03
N MET A 71 1.06 9.09 10.77
CA MET A 71 -0.12 9.95 10.55
C MET A 71 0.24 11.43 10.33
N MET A 72 0.96 12.04 11.29
CA MET A 72 1.33 13.46 11.22
C MET A 72 2.20 13.79 10.00
N CYS A 73 3.05 12.87 9.54
CA CYS A 73 3.87 13.09 8.35
C CYS A 73 3.01 13.17 7.08
N ASN A 74 1.96 12.37 6.99
CA ASN A 74 1.05 12.37 5.84
C ASN A 74 0.19 13.63 5.80
N GLU A 75 -0.39 14.03 6.94
CA GLU A 75 -1.14 15.29 7.02
C GLU A 75 -0.25 16.48 6.70
N HIS A 76 0.96 16.51 7.26
CA HIS A 76 1.90 17.59 7.03
C HIS A 76 2.23 17.72 5.54
N ALA A 77 2.54 16.63 4.84
CA ALA A 77 2.81 16.67 3.41
C ALA A 77 1.63 17.23 2.59
N TYR A 78 0.40 16.85 2.94
CA TYR A 78 -0.81 17.32 2.27
C TYR A 78 -1.08 18.82 2.52
N VAL A 79 -0.95 19.28 3.76
CA VAL A 79 -1.13 20.69 4.12
C VAL A 79 -0.05 21.56 3.49
N ARG A 80 1.22 21.14 3.52
CA ARG A 80 2.32 21.84 2.86
C ARG A 80 2.09 21.98 1.35
N ALA A 81 1.50 20.98 0.71
CA ALA A 81 1.13 21.07 -0.70
C ALA A 81 0.07 22.15 -0.95
N ILE A 82 -0.96 22.23 -0.10
CA ILE A 82 -2.00 23.27 -0.17
C ILE A 82 -1.42 24.66 0.10
N GLU A 83 -0.62 24.83 1.15
CA GLU A 83 0.03 26.10 1.48
C GLU A 83 0.87 26.63 0.32
N ARG A 84 1.66 25.74 -0.30
CA ARG A 84 2.47 26.06 -1.47
C ARG A 84 1.62 26.49 -2.66
N LEU A 85 0.48 25.84 -2.90
CA LEU A 85 -0.45 26.22 -3.98
C LEU A 85 -1.12 27.58 -3.72
N LEU A 86 -1.34 27.93 -2.45
CA LEU A 86 -1.91 29.21 -2.04
C LEU A 86 -0.86 30.34 -1.92
N GLY A 87 0.43 30.01 -1.95
CA GLY A 87 1.51 30.99 -1.80
C GLY A 87 1.61 31.57 -0.39
N ILE A 88 1.24 30.79 0.64
CA ILE A 88 1.30 31.20 2.05
C ILE A 88 2.45 30.51 2.77
N GLU A 89 3.04 31.20 3.74
CA GLU A 89 3.97 30.62 4.72
C GLU A 89 3.21 30.29 6.02
N PRO A 90 3.62 29.25 6.77
CA PRO A 90 3.00 28.84 8.03
C PRO A 90 3.02 29.91 9.13
#